data_AF-A0ABC8KUY8-F1
#
_entry.id   AF-A0ABC8KUY8-F1
#
_cell.length_a   1.000
_cell.length_b   1.000
_cell.length_c   1.000
_cell.angle_alpha   90.00
_cell.angle_beta   90.00
_cell.angle_gamma   90.00
#
_symmetry.space_group_name_H-M   'P 1'
#
loop_
_entity.id
_entity.type
_entity.pdbx_description
1 polymer ?
#
loop_
_entity_poly.entity_id
_entity_poly.type
_entity_poly.pdbx_seq_one_letter_code
_entity_poly.pdbx_strand_id
1 'polypeptide(L)'
;MSSLSSLTTSALHYVLVDAIGAAASTHVSNELGAGNPKAARAAANAALYLCAFDASFVSITLHSYRKSWAYIFSNEEEVAHYATKITLILCLSIFVNSFTAVLSGIARGVGWQHIAGYASIGSYYVVGIPVGSVLCFVAKLRGRGLWIGILIGSCFQTMVLALVTFFTNWEQEATKARDRVLEMSLIGNQETEIIKEDAQVLLSDISENV
;
A
#
# COMPACT_ATOMS: atom_id res chain seq x y z
N MET A 1 25.60 -16.49 12.71
CA MET A 1 25.85 -15.03 12.63
C MET A 1 25.42 -14.43 11.29
N SER A 2 25.64 -15.09 10.15
CA SER A 2 25.22 -14.64 8.81
C SER A 2 23.70 -14.65 8.55
N SER A 3 22.94 -15.54 9.18
CA SER A 3 21.48 -15.60 9.06
C SER A 3 20.76 -14.47 9.81
N LEU A 4 21.35 -14.00 10.93
CA LEU A 4 20.78 -12.89 11.71
C LEU A 4 20.95 -11.57 10.95
N SER A 5 22.10 -11.36 10.32
CA SER A 5 22.35 -10.17 9.49
C SER A 5 21.46 -10.12 8.26
N SER A 6 21.15 -11.25 7.63
CA SER A 6 20.29 -11.27 6.44
C SER A 6 18.81 -11.03 6.77
N LEU A 7 18.34 -11.53 7.92
CA LEU A 7 17.00 -11.27 8.44
C LEU A 7 16.81 -9.80 8.85
N THR A 8 17.78 -9.21 9.54
CA THR A 8 17.70 -7.80 9.93
C THR A 8 17.77 -6.87 8.72
N THR A 9 18.59 -7.16 7.72
CA THR A 9 18.59 -6.41 6.45
C THR A 9 17.24 -6.49 5.75
N SER A 10 16.59 -7.66 5.72
CA SER A 10 15.27 -7.81 5.09
C SER A 10 14.16 -7.05 5.83
N ALA A 11 14.19 -7.08 7.17
CA ALA A 11 13.24 -6.33 8.01
C ALA A 11 13.44 -4.82 7.87
N LEU A 12 14.69 -4.34 7.87
CA LEU A 12 15.02 -2.94 7.60
C LEU A 12 14.49 -2.49 6.24
N HIS A 13 14.59 -3.36 5.24
CA HIS A 13 14.07 -3.07 3.91
C HIS A 13 12.55 -2.91 3.89
N TYR A 14 11.84 -3.81 4.58
CA TYR A 14 10.39 -3.73 4.67
C TYR A 14 9.93 -2.44 5.36
N VAL A 15 10.61 -2.04 6.44
CA VAL A 15 10.33 -0.78 7.16
C VAL A 15 10.62 0.44 6.28
N LEU A 16 11.69 0.39 5.48
CA LEU A 16 12.05 1.47 4.56
C LEU A 16 10.94 1.71 3.53
N VAL A 17 10.43 0.64 2.91
CA VAL A 17 9.37 0.72 1.90
C VAL A 17 8.07 1.26 2.50
N ASP A 18 7.70 0.79 3.70
CA ASP A 18 6.48 1.26 4.36
C ASP A 18 6.60 2.74 4.77
N ALA A 19 7.78 3.17 5.24
CA ALA A 19 8.06 4.57 5.53
C ALA A 19 7.97 5.46 4.28
N ILE A 20 8.45 4.99 3.13
CA ILE A 20 8.31 5.71 1.84
C ILE A 20 6.82 5.84 1.48
N GLY A 21 6.03 4.76 1.64
CA GLY A 21 4.60 4.79 1.38
C GLY A 21 3.84 5.76 2.30
N ALA A 22 4.20 5.81 3.59
CA ALA A 22 3.63 6.76 4.54
C ALA A 22 4.02 8.21 4.23
N ALA A 23 5.30 8.48 3.91
CA ALA A 23 5.76 9.80 3.52
C ALA A 23 5.08 10.29 2.24
N ALA A 24 4.93 9.41 1.24
CA ALA A 24 4.20 9.71 0.01
C ALA A 24 2.72 10.05 0.30
N SER A 25 2.07 9.29 1.17
CA SER A 25 0.68 9.54 1.59
C SER A 25 0.53 10.95 2.18
N THR A 26 1.40 11.33 3.12
CA THR A 26 1.36 12.64 3.78
C THR A 26 1.64 13.76 2.78
N HIS A 27 2.65 13.60 1.92
CA HIS A 27 3.02 14.63 0.95
C HIS A 27 1.93 14.85 -0.11
N VAL A 28 1.34 13.77 -0.64
CA VAL A 28 0.22 13.85 -1.58
C VAL A 28 -1.02 14.47 -0.93
N SER A 29 -1.32 14.10 0.31
CA SER A 29 -2.44 14.67 1.07
C SER A 29 -2.26 16.17 1.32
N ASN A 30 -1.05 16.61 1.68
CA ASN A 30 -0.75 18.01 1.94
C ASN A 30 -0.87 18.86 0.66
N GLU A 31 -0.35 18.40 -0.47
CA GLU A 31 -0.44 19.12 -1.74
C GLU A 31 -1.88 19.17 -2.29
N LEU A 32 -2.66 18.11 -2.09
CA LEU A 32 -4.09 18.12 -2.41
C LEU A 32 -4.87 19.10 -1.53
N GLY A 33 -4.59 19.13 -0.22
CA GLY A 33 -5.21 20.08 0.71
C GLY A 33 -4.83 21.53 0.43
N ALA A 34 -3.61 21.77 -0.06
CA ALA A 34 -3.16 23.09 -0.50
C ALA A 34 -3.77 23.54 -1.84
N GLY A 35 -4.53 22.69 -2.53
CA GLY A 35 -5.14 22.99 -3.82
C GLY A 35 -4.16 22.98 -4.99
N ASN A 36 -3.01 22.30 -4.87
CA ASN A 36 -1.96 22.20 -5.87
C ASN A 36 -1.94 20.81 -6.56
N PRO A 37 -2.86 20.52 -7.51
CA PRO A 37 -2.97 19.20 -8.16
C PRO A 37 -1.70 18.78 -8.91
N LYS A 38 -0.98 19.74 -9.49
CA LYS A 38 0.30 19.48 -10.19
C LYS A 38 1.38 19.00 -9.23
N ALA A 39 1.46 19.61 -8.05
CA ALA A 39 2.44 19.23 -7.02
C ALA A 39 2.07 17.88 -6.39
N ALA A 40 0.78 17.61 -6.16
CA ALA A 40 0.30 16.30 -5.72
C ALA A 40 0.67 15.18 -6.71
N ARG A 41 0.52 15.42 -8.02
CA ARG A 41 0.96 14.49 -9.06
C ARG A 41 2.47 14.30 -9.07
N ALA A 42 3.24 15.37 -8.92
CA ALA A 42 4.69 15.31 -8.85
C ALA A 42 5.16 14.49 -7.64
N ALA A 43 4.51 14.66 -6.48
CA ALA A 43 4.76 13.89 -5.27
C ALA A 43 4.48 12.39 -5.46
N ALA A 44 3.33 12.05 -6.05
CA ALA A 44 2.98 10.67 -6.35
C ALA A 44 3.99 10.04 -7.33
N ASN A 45 4.38 10.77 -8.39
CA ASN A 45 5.38 10.30 -9.34
C ASN A 45 6.76 10.13 -8.69
N ALA A 46 7.19 11.06 -7.84
CA ALA A 46 8.45 10.96 -7.12
C ALA A 46 8.47 9.73 -6.20
N ALA A 47 7.37 9.45 -5.50
CA ALA A 47 7.23 8.24 -4.70
C ALA A 47 7.29 6.95 -5.55
N LEU A 48 6.66 6.94 -6.73
CA LEU A 48 6.74 5.82 -7.67
C LEU A 48 8.16 5.60 -8.19
N TYR A 49 8.90 6.67 -8.51
CA TYR A 49 10.30 6.55 -8.95
C TYR A 49 11.21 6.06 -7.82
N LEU A 50 11.03 6.56 -6.59
CA LEU A 50 11.78 6.09 -5.43
C LEU A 50 11.50 4.61 -5.15
N CYS A 51 10.23 4.19 -5.25
CA CYS A 51 9.83 2.80 -5.14
C CYS A 51 10.47 1.93 -6.24
N ALA A 52 10.49 2.40 -7.49
CA ALA A 52 11.09 1.66 -8.59
C ALA A 52 12.60 1.50 -8.41
N PHE A 53 13.28 2.53 -7.91
CA PHE A 53 14.70 2.48 -7.58
C PHE A 53 14.98 1.47 -6.45
N ASP A 54 14.21 1.55 -5.36
CA ASP A 54 14.32 0.65 -4.22
C ASP A 54 14.05 -0.81 -4.62
N ALA A 55 12.94 -1.08 -5.30
CA ALA A 55 12.58 -2.42 -5.76
C ALA A 55 13.61 -3.01 -6.73
N SER A 56 14.22 -2.17 -7.58
CA SER A 56 15.33 -2.59 -8.45
C SER A 56 16.59 -2.92 -7.65
N PHE A 57 16.93 -2.10 -6.66
CA PHE A 57 18.06 -2.34 -5.77
C PHE A 57 17.91 -3.67 -5.03
N VAL A 58 16.76 -3.93 -4.41
CA VAL A 58 16.46 -5.22 -3.76
C VAL A 58 16.59 -6.37 -4.74
N SER A 59 16.00 -6.24 -5.93
CA SER A 59 15.99 -7.32 -6.90
C SER A 59 17.41 -7.70 -7.34
N ILE A 60 18.26 -6.70 -7.56
CA ILE A 60 19.68 -6.90 -7.90
C ILE A 60 20.44 -7.53 -6.73
N THR A 61 20.25 -7.04 -5.51
CA THR A 61 20.87 -7.62 -4.31
C THR A 61 20.44 -9.07 -4.12
N LEU A 62 19.14 -9.37 -4.15
CA LEU A 62 18.62 -10.72 -3.97
C LEU A 62 19.11 -11.68 -5.06
N HIS A 63 19.17 -11.21 -6.32
CA HIS A 63 19.72 -11.99 -7.42
C HIS A 63 21.21 -12.30 -7.22
N SER A 64 21.98 -11.35 -6.70
CA SER A 64 23.42 -11.48 -6.46
C SER A 64 23.73 -12.45 -5.31
N TYR A 65 22.91 -12.40 -4.24
CA TYR A 65 23.08 -13.27 -3.06
C TYR A 65 22.34 -14.62 -3.17
N ARG A 66 21.66 -14.88 -4.30
CA ARG A 66 20.93 -16.11 -4.65
C ARG A 66 21.66 -17.40 -4.30
N LYS A 67 22.94 -17.52 -4.68
CA LYS A 67 23.72 -18.74 -4.49
C LYS A 67 24.13 -18.94 -3.02
N SER A 68 24.50 -17.86 -2.32
CA SER A 68 24.84 -17.94 -0.90
C SER A 68 23.62 -18.26 -0.03
N TRP A 69 22.44 -17.71 -0.34
CA TRP A 69 21.21 -18.02 0.40
C TRP A 69 20.81 -19.48 0.28
N ALA A 70 20.91 -20.09 -0.91
CA ALA A 70 20.57 -21.49 -1.10
C ALA A 70 21.45 -22.44 -0.28
N TYR A 71 22.77 -22.17 -0.22
CA TYR A 71 23.73 -22.96 0.55
C TYR A 71 23.67 -22.74 2.06
N ILE A 72 23.14 -21.59 2.52
CA ILE A 72 22.96 -21.32 3.97
C ILE A 72 21.80 -22.15 4.55
N PHE A 73 20.78 -22.49 3.75
CA PHE A 73 19.60 -23.21 4.23
C PHE A 73 19.68 -24.73 4.07
N SER A 74 20.47 -25.25 3.12
CA SER A 74 20.67 -26.70 2.99
C SER A 74 21.95 -27.02 2.21
N ASN A 75 22.69 -28.03 2.66
CA ASN A 75 23.93 -28.51 2.04
C ASN A 75 23.67 -29.56 0.94
N GLU A 76 22.41 -29.93 0.72
CA GLU A 76 21.95 -30.85 -0.32
C GLU A 76 21.73 -30.10 -1.64
N GLU A 77 22.40 -30.53 -2.73
CA GLU A 77 22.31 -29.89 -4.06
C GLU A 77 20.87 -29.83 -4.59
N GLU A 78 20.05 -30.85 -4.28
CA GLU A 78 18.65 -30.92 -4.68
C GLU A 78 17.81 -29.83 -3.99
N VAL A 79 18.07 -29.59 -2.71
CA VAL A 79 17.41 -28.54 -1.92
C VAL A 79 17.94 -27.16 -2.30
N ALA A 80 19.21 -27.04 -2.65
CA ALA A 80 19.79 -25.78 -3.14
C ALA A 80 19.16 -25.37 -4.48
N HIS A 81 18.97 -26.30 -5.43
CA HIS A 81 18.29 -26.01 -6.70
C HIS A 81 16.83 -25.58 -6.48
N TYR A 82 16.16 -26.20 -5.52
CA TYR A 82 14.80 -25.88 -5.14
C TYR A 82 14.67 -24.53 -4.42
N ALA A 83 15.55 -24.25 -3.46
CA ALA A 83 15.65 -22.97 -2.77
C ALA A 83 15.87 -21.84 -3.78
N THR A 84 16.71 -22.08 -4.79
CA THR A 84 16.98 -21.12 -5.86
C THR A 84 15.71 -20.73 -6.64
N LYS A 85 14.81 -21.69 -6.95
CA LYS A 85 13.51 -21.41 -7.59
C LYS A 85 12.57 -20.62 -6.68
N ILE A 86 12.57 -20.93 -5.38
CA ILE A 86 11.75 -20.23 -4.38
C ILE A 86 12.25 -18.79 -4.18
N THR A 87 13.57 -18.56 -4.15
CA THR A 87 14.18 -17.24 -4.06
C THR A 87 13.77 -16.33 -5.23
N LEU A 88 13.63 -16.89 -6.44
CA LEU A 88 13.15 -16.12 -7.60
C LEU A 88 11.70 -15.66 -7.43
N ILE A 89 10.83 -16.55 -6.94
CA ILE A 89 9.42 -16.23 -6.64
C ILE A 89 9.34 -15.17 -5.52
N LEU A 90 10.17 -15.32 -4.49
CA LEU A 90 10.31 -14.34 -3.39
C LEU A 90 10.75 -12.96 -3.90
N CYS A 91 11.72 -12.91 -4.80
CA CYS A 91 12.20 -11.66 -5.40
C CYS A 91 11.06 -10.91 -6.09
N LEU A 92 10.31 -11.63 -6.94
CA LEU A 92 9.14 -11.08 -7.61
C LEU A 92 8.06 -10.65 -6.60
N SER A 93 7.91 -11.38 -5.50
CA SER A 93 6.97 -11.05 -4.44
C SER A 93 7.29 -9.74 -3.76
N ILE A 94 8.55 -9.54 -3.40
CA ILE A 94 8.99 -8.32 -2.74
C ILE A 94 8.80 -7.13 -3.69
N PHE A 95 9.16 -7.30 -4.97
CA PHE A 95 8.93 -6.28 -5.99
C PHE A 95 7.46 -5.85 -6.06
N VAL A 96 6.54 -6.80 -6.24
CA VAL A 96 5.10 -6.53 -6.33
C VAL A 96 4.56 -5.93 -5.03
N ASN A 97 5.01 -6.42 -3.89
CA ASN A 97 4.59 -5.92 -2.59
C ASN A 97 5.03 -4.47 -2.35
N SER A 98 6.25 -4.09 -2.75
CA SER A 98 6.73 -2.71 -2.64
C SER A 98 5.87 -1.74 -3.44
N PHE A 99 5.56 -2.09 -4.70
CA PHE A 99 4.65 -1.27 -5.51
C PHE A 99 3.26 -1.17 -4.90
N THR A 100 2.72 -2.29 -4.40
CA THR A 100 1.41 -2.33 -3.75
C THR A 100 1.37 -1.45 -2.51
N ALA A 101 2.42 -1.47 -1.68
CA ALA A 101 2.52 -0.64 -0.47
C ALA A 101 2.55 0.86 -0.80
N VAL A 102 3.35 1.27 -1.78
CA VAL A 102 3.45 2.68 -2.18
C VAL A 102 2.18 3.17 -2.88
N LEU A 103 1.60 2.38 -3.80
CA LEU A 103 0.33 2.72 -4.43
C LEU A 103 -0.82 2.78 -3.41
N SER A 104 -0.83 1.87 -2.42
CA SER A 104 -1.78 1.92 -1.31
C SER A 104 -1.55 3.16 -0.43
N GLY A 105 -0.30 3.56 -0.20
CA GLY A 105 0.05 4.84 0.45
C GLY A 105 -0.49 6.05 -0.31
N ILE A 106 -0.27 6.12 -1.62
CA ILE A 106 -0.80 7.18 -2.47
C ILE A 106 -2.33 7.18 -2.44
N ALA A 107 -2.97 6.01 -2.59
CA ALA A 107 -4.42 5.88 -2.52
C ALA A 107 -4.98 6.36 -1.18
N ARG A 108 -4.29 6.07 -0.06
CA ARG A 108 -4.65 6.61 1.26
C ARG A 108 -4.50 8.13 1.32
N GLY A 109 -3.42 8.68 0.78
CA GLY A 109 -3.16 10.14 0.74
C GLY A 109 -4.16 10.93 -0.11
N VAL A 110 -4.67 10.34 -1.20
CA VAL A 110 -5.74 10.94 -2.03
C VAL A 110 -7.14 10.73 -1.41
N GLY A 111 -7.29 9.67 -0.60
CA GLY A 111 -8.56 9.24 0.00
C GLY A 111 -9.34 8.22 -0.85
N TRP A 112 -8.67 7.51 -1.77
CA TRP A 112 -9.22 6.42 -2.56
C TRP A 112 -9.23 5.07 -1.84
N GLN A 113 -9.33 5.09 -0.52
CA GLN A 113 -9.27 3.88 0.30
C GLN A 113 -10.38 2.90 -0.09
N HIS A 114 -11.58 3.41 -0.44
CA HIS A 114 -12.69 2.60 -0.94
C HIS A 114 -12.35 1.89 -2.26
N ILE A 115 -11.79 2.60 -3.25
CA ILE A 115 -11.39 2.03 -4.54
C ILE A 115 -10.31 0.97 -4.33
N ALA A 116 -9.30 1.27 -3.51
CA ALA A 116 -8.24 0.33 -3.17
C ALA A 116 -8.78 -0.92 -2.44
N GLY A 117 -9.78 -0.76 -1.57
CA GLY A 117 -10.46 -1.84 -0.87
C GLY A 117 -11.23 -2.75 -1.83
N TYR A 118 -12.06 -2.18 -2.71
CA TYR A 118 -12.80 -2.96 -3.72
C TYR A 118 -11.85 -3.66 -4.69
N ALA A 119 -10.79 -2.99 -5.13
CA ALA A 119 -9.77 -3.58 -5.98
C ALA A 119 -9.08 -4.75 -5.27
N SER A 120 -8.72 -4.62 -4.00
CA SER A 120 -8.11 -5.70 -3.21
C SER A 120 -9.04 -6.91 -3.12
N ILE A 121 -10.29 -6.71 -2.68
CA ILE A 121 -11.27 -7.78 -2.52
C ILE A 121 -11.51 -8.48 -3.87
N GLY A 122 -11.76 -7.71 -4.92
CA GLY A 122 -11.96 -8.24 -6.27
C GLY A 122 -10.75 -9.03 -6.78
N SER A 123 -9.54 -8.52 -6.58
CA SER A 123 -8.31 -9.18 -7.05
C SER A 123 -8.08 -10.51 -6.36
N TYR A 124 -8.22 -10.58 -5.04
CA TYR A 124 -7.98 -11.83 -4.31
C TYR A 124 -9.13 -12.82 -4.48
N TYR A 125 -10.40 -12.39 -4.51
CA TYR A 125 -11.53 -13.31 -4.64
C TYR A 125 -11.74 -13.81 -6.07
N VAL A 126 -11.63 -12.94 -7.07
CA VAL A 126 -11.93 -13.30 -8.48
C VAL A 126 -10.74 -13.96 -9.16
N VAL A 127 -9.51 -13.53 -8.81
CA VAL A 127 -8.30 -14.02 -9.49
C VAL A 127 -7.43 -14.85 -8.55
N GLY A 128 -7.12 -14.34 -7.36
CA GLY A 128 -6.19 -14.99 -6.43
C GLY A 128 -6.64 -16.38 -5.97
N ILE A 129 -7.89 -16.52 -5.51
CA ILE A 129 -8.45 -17.79 -5.01
C ILE A 129 -8.59 -18.84 -6.12
N PRO A 130 -9.18 -18.54 -7.30
CA PRO A 130 -9.29 -19.52 -8.38
C PRO A 130 -7.92 -19.95 -8.90
N VAL A 131 -7.01 -19.01 -9.14
CA VAL A 131 -5.65 -19.31 -9.62
C VAL A 131 -4.88 -20.11 -8.57
N GLY A 132 -4.94 -19.72 -7.30
CA GLY A 132 -4.31 -20.44 -6.20
C GLY A 132 -4.85 -21.87 -6.05
N SER A 133 -6.16 -22.06 -6.19
CA SER A 133 -6.81 -23.37 -6.13
C SER A 133 -6.38 -24.25 -7.31
N VAL A 134 -6.41 -23.71 -8.54
CA VAL A 134 -5.96 -24.43 -9.74
C VAL A 134 -4.49 -24.83 -9.61
N LEU A 135 -3.60 -23.94 -9.19
CA LEU A 135 -2.18 -24.26 -9.02
C LEU A 135 -1.94 -25.25 -7.86
N CYS A 136 -2.74 -25.20 -6.80
CA CYS A 136 -2.63 -26.12 -5.68
C CYS A 136 -3.00 -27.55 -6.10
N PHE A 137 -4.14 -27.73 -6.77
CA PHE A 137 -4.69 -29.05 -7.09
C PHE A 137 -4.21 -29.61 -8.43
N VAL A 138 -4.17 -28.80 -9.50
CA VAL A 138 -3.79 -29.26 -10.85
C VAL A 138 -2.29 -29.43 -10.98
N ALA A 139 -1.51 -28.45 -10.51
CA ALA A 139 -0.05 -28.49 -10.61
C ALA A 139 0.63 -29.19 -9.42
N LYS A 140 -0.14 -29.68 -8.42
CA LYS A 140 0.35 -30.36 -7.21
C LYS A 140 1.44 -29.57 -6.46
N LEU A 141 1.47 -28.25 -6.61
CA LEU A 141 2.49 -27.35 -6.05
C LEU A 141 2.28 -27.09 -4.55
N ARG A 142 1.19 -27.62 -3.95
CA ARG A 142 0.82 -27.48 -2.52
C ARG A 142 0.93 -26.01 -2.08
N GLY A 143 1.71 -25.71 -1.05
CA GLY A 143 1.89 -24.36 -0.51
C GLY A 143 2.45 -23.34 -1.49
N ARG A 144 3.23 -23.75 -2.51
CA ARG A 144 3.69 -22.81 -3.55
C ARG A 144 2.58 -22.33 -4.46
N GLY A 145 1.63 -23.21 -4.78
CA GLY A 145 0.50 -22.85 -5.63
C GLY A 145 -0.34 -21.74 -4.99
N LEU A 146 -0.56 -21.86 -3.68
CA LEU A 146 -1.25 -20.83 -2.90
C LEU A 146 -0.46 -19.51 -2.90
N TRP A 147 0.86 -19.57 -2.69
CA TRP A 147 1.69 -18.38 -2.64
C TRP A 147 1.74 -17.64 -4.00
N ILE A 148 1.82 -18.39 -5.11
CA ILE A 148 1.75 -17.84 -6.47
C ILE A 148 0.35 -17.26 -6.75
N GLY A 149 -0.72 -17.88 -6.25
CA GLY A 149 -2.08 -17.34 -6.34
C GLY A 149 -2.21 -15.98 -5.65
N ILE A 150 -1.68 -15.85 -4.43
CA ILE A 150 -1.63 -14.58 -3.69
C ILE A 150 -0.85 -13.54 -4.49
N LEU A 151 0.32 -13.91 -5.02
CA LEU A 151 1.15 -13.02 -5.84
C LEU A 151 0.43 -12.48 -7.06
N ILE A 152 -0.29 -13.34 -7.78
CA ILE A 152 -1.05 -12.93 -8.97
C ILE A 152 -2.20 -12.00 -8.57
N GLY A 153 -2.85 -12.27 -7.44
CA GLY A 153 -3.83 -11.36 -6.85
C GLY A 153 -3.23 -10.00 -6.51
N SER A 154 -2.07 -9.97 -5.87
CA SER A 154 -1.34 -8.73 -5.56
C SER A 154 -0.97 -7.97 -6.84
N CYS A 155 -0.41 -8.63 -7.86
CA CYS A 155 -0.10 -8.01 -9.15
C CYS A 155 -1.32 -7.34 -9.78
N PHE A 156 -2.47 -8.03 -9.77
CA PHE A 156 -3.70 -7.50 -10.34
C PHE A 156 -4.18 -6.27 -9.56
N GLN A 157 -4.14 -6.33 -8.23
CA GLN A 157 -4.43 -5.19 -7.37
C GLN A 157 -3.51 -4.00 -7.67
N THR A 158 -2.19 -4.23 -7.73
CA THR A 158 -1.20 -3.20 -8.07
C THR A 158 -1.49 -2.57 -9.42
N MET A 159 -1.81 -3.38 -10.43
CA MET A 159 -2.09 -2.92 -11.78
C MET A 159 -3.35 -2.05 -11.83
N VAL A 160 -4.42 -2.44 -11.14
CA VAL A 160 -5.64 -1.65 -11.03
C VAL A 160 -5.35 -0.30 -10.37
N LEU A 161 -4.65 -0.28 -9.22
CA LEU A 161 -4.30 0.97 -8.55
C LEU A 161 -3.40 1.85 -9.43
N ALA A 162 -2.41 1.27 -10.09
CA ALA A 162 -1.52 2.00 -10.99
C ALA A 162 -2.32 2.64 -12.14
N LEU A 163 -3.21 1.89 -12.79
CA LEU A 163 -4.09 2.41 -13.84
C LEU A 163 -4.95 3.55 -13.32
N VAL A 164 -5.57 3.39 -12.15
CA VAL A 164 -6.36 4.46 -11.51
C VAL A 164 -5.48 5.70 -11.29
N THR A 165 -4.27 5.55 -10.74
CA THR A 165 -3.34 6.68 -10.53
C THR A 165 -2.93 7.36 -11.85
N PHE A 166 -2.69 6.60 -12.93
CA PHE A 166 -2.28 7.14 -14.23
C PHE A 166 -3.41 7.86 -14.96
N PHE A 167 -4.62 7.29 -14.95
CA PHE A 167 -5.78 7.84 -15.64
C PHE A 167 -6.56 8.87 -14.83
N THR A 168 -6.21 9.07 -13.56
CA THR A 168 -6.87 10.05 -12.71
C THR A 168 -6.60 11.48 -13.17
N ASN A 169 -7.68 12.25 -13.21
CA ASN A 169 -7.60 13.69 -13.31
C ASN A 169 -7.32 14.32 -11.95
N TRP A 170 -6.05 14.67 -11.72
CA TRP A 170 -5.58 15.28 -10.46
C TRP A 170 -6.29 16.60 -10.12
N GLU A 171 -6.77 17.36 -11.11
CA GLU A 171 -7.57 18.58 -10.89
C GLU A 171 -8.93 18.28 -10.24
N GLN A 172 -9.60 17.21 -10.70
CA GLN A 172 -10.86 16.77 -10.11
C GLN A 172 -10.65 16.25 -8.69
N GLU A 173 -9.56 15.53 -8.44
CA GLU A 173 -9.28 15.02 -7.09
C GLU A 173 -8.89 16.13 -6.11
N ALA A 174 -8.16 17.16 -6.56
CA ALA A 174 -7.92 18.35 -5.74
C ALA A 174 -9.22 19.09 -5.42
N THR A 175 -10.14 19.18 -6.38
CA THR A 175 -11.47 19.77 -6.16
C THR A 175 -12.27 18.97 -5.12
N LYS A 176 -12.35 17.64 -5.28
CA LYS A 176 -13.01 16.76 -4.30
C LYS A 176 -12.34 16.80 -2.91
N ALA A 177 -11.02 16.95 -2.85
CA ALA A 177 -10.31 17.09 -1.58
C ALA A 177 -10.71 18.40 -0.88
N ARG A 178 -10.79 19.50 -1.62
CA ARG A 178 -11.27 20.80 -1.10
C ARG A 178 -12.72 20.72 -0.63
N ASP A 179 -13.60 20.11 -1.42
CA ASP A 179 -15.02 19.98 -1.07
C ASP A 179 -15.21 19.16 0.23
N ARG A 180 -14.44 18.08 0.41
CA ARG A 180 -14.42 17.29 1.66
C ARG A 180 -14.01 18.12 2.88
N VAL A 181 -13.00 18.99 2.74
CA VAL A 181 -12.56 19.86 3.84
C VAL A 181 -13.62 20.92 4.16
N LEU A 182 -14.25 21.50 3.13
CA LEU A 182 -15.33 22.47 3.30
C LEU A 182 -16.53 21.83 4.00
N GLU A 183 -16.98 20.66 3.58
CA GLU A 183 -18.07 19.93 4.23
C GLU A 183 -17.76 19.64 5.71
N MET A 184 -16.55 19.16 6.01
CA MET A 184 -16.12 18.92 7.40
C MET A 184 -16.13 20.20 8.25
N SER A 185 -15.73 21.34 7.66
CA SER A 185 -15.74 22.64 8.36
C SER A 185 -17.15 23.15 8.64
N LEU A 186 -18.10 22.89 7.73
CA LEU A 186 -19.51 23.24 7.91
C LEU A 186 -20.14 22.43 9.05
N ILE A 187 -19.89 21.11 9.07
CA ILE A 187 -20.36 20.23 10.14
C ILE A 187 -19.80 20.67 11.50
N GLY A 188 -18.50 20.97 11.58
CA GLY A 188 -17.86 21.43 12.82
C GLY A 188 -18.41 22.79 13.30
N ASN A 189 -18.69 23.71 12.39
CA ASN A 189 -19.33 24.98 12.74
C ASN A 189 -20.76 24.77 13.26
N GLN A 190 -21.51 23.85 12.65
CA GLN A 190 -22.88 23.53 13.03
C GLN A 190 -22.95 22.88 14.41
N GLU A 191 -22.06 21.92 14.73
CA GLU A 191 -21.92 21.37 16.08
C GLU A 191 -21.57 22.44 17.11
N THR A 192 -20.70 23.40 16.77
CA THR A 192 -20.31 24.48 17.66
C THR A 192 -21.46 25.45 17.96
N GLU A 193 -22.34 25.71 16.97
CA GLU A 193 -23.54 26.51 17.17
C GLU A 193 -24.55 25.80 18.06
N ILE A 194 -24.82 24.51 17.84
CA ILE A 194 -25.72 23.71 18.67
C ILE A 194 -25.25 23.70 20.14
N ILE A 195 -23.96 23.49 20.39
CA ILE A 195 -23.40 23.50 21.75
C ILE A 195 -23.58 24.87 22.42
N LYS A 196 -23.43 25.96 21.68
CA LYS A 196 -23.63 27.32 22.22
C LYS A 196 -25.09 27.59 22.55
N GLU A 197 -26.00 27.11 21.71
CA GLU A 197 -27.45 27.26 21.90
C GLU A 197 -27.91 26.46 23.13
N ASP A 198 -27.50 25.20 23.25
CA ASP A 198 -27.76 24.35 24.42
C ASP A 198 -27.17 24.96 25.72
N ALA A 199 -25.97 25.53 25.65
CA ALA A 199 -25.34 26.19 26.79
C ALA A 199 -26.11 27.46 27.22
N GLN A 200 -26.65 28.23 26.27
CA GLN A 200 -27.49 29.39 26.58
C GLN A 200 -28.81 28.99 27.25
N VAL A 201 -29.46 27.93 26.76
CA VAL A 201 -30.69 27.39 27.35
C VAL A 201 -30.46 26.92 28.79
N LEU A 202 -29.36 26.19 29.04
CA LEU A 202 -29.02 25.75 30.40
C LEU A 202 -28.73 26.94 31.33
N LEU A 203 -28.08 27.99 30.85
CA LEU A 203 -27.82 29.20 31.64
C LEU A 203 -29.09 29.99 31.93
N SER A 204 -30.06 30.05 31.01
CA SER A 204 -31.37 30.66 31.28
C SER A 204 -32.18 29.85 32.30
N ASP A 205 -32.18 28.51 32.20
CA ASP A 205 -32.88 27.64 33.15
C ASP A 205 -32.32 27.75 34.57
N ILE A 206 -31.00 27.92 34.72
CA ILE A 206 -30.36 28.18 36.02
C ILE A 206 -30.73 29.57 36.54
N SER A 207 -30.78 30.59 35.68
CA SER A 207 -31.15 31.95 36.07
C SER A 207 -32.62 32.09 36.48
N GLU A 208 -33.53 31.28 35.96
CA GLU A 208 -34.95 31.28 36.37
C GLU A 208 -35.21 30.50 37.67
N ASN A 209 -34.34 29.56 38.03
CA ASN A 209 -34.48 28.72 39.24
C ASN A 209 -33.70 29.23 40.47
N VAL A 210 -33.06 30.40 40.40
CA VAL A 210 -32.35 31.08 41.51
C VAL A 210 -33.08 32.36 41.88
#